data_AF-A0A832EV11-F1
#
_entry.id   AF-A0A832EV11-F1
#
_cell.length_a   1.000
_cell.length_b   1.000
_cell.length_c   1.000
_cell.angle_alpha   90.00
_cell.angle_beta   90.00
_cell.angle_gamma   90.00
#
_symmetry.space_group_name_H-M   'P 1'
#
loop_
_entity.id
_entity.type
_entity.pdbx_description
1 polymer ?
#
loop_
_entity_poly.entity_id
_entity_poly.type
_entity_poly.pdbx_seq_one_letter_code
_entity_poly.pdbx_strand_id
1 'polypeptide(L)' 'MAKKMLIDATHPEETRVVVVDGNKVEEFDFESENKRQLAGNIYLAKVTRVEPSLQAAFVDYGGN' A
#
# COMPACT_ATOMS: atom_id res chain seq x y z
N MET A 1 5.91 28.13 -5.58
CA MET A 1 6.49 27.68 -6.87
C MET A 1 5.59 26.55 -7.37
N ALA A 2 5.95 25.78 -8.41
CA ALA A 2 5.20 24.56 -8.70
C ALA A 2 5.51 23.50 -7.61
N LYS A 3 4.47 22.89 -7.04
CA LYS A 3 4.64 21.69 -6.21
C LYS A 3 5.21 20.57 -7.08
N LYS A 4 6.20 19.85 -6.57
CA LYS A 4 6.83 18.71 -7.26
C LYS A 4 6.75 17.48 -6.39
N MET A 5 6.56 16.34 -7.04
CA MET A 5 6.71 15.02 -6.42
C MET A 5 8.04 14.43 -6.89
N LEU A 6 8.90 14.09 -5.93
CA LEU A 6 10.19 13.44 -6.16
C LEU A 6 10.09 11.98 -5.71
N ILE A 7 10.52 11.06 -6.56
CA ILE A 7 10.49 9.62 -6.28
C ILE A 7 11.92 9.10 -6.38
N ASP A 8 12.40 8.44 -5.32
CA ASP A 8 13.70 7.78 -5.29
C ASP A 8 13.50 6.28 -5.04
N ALA A 9 13.89 5.50 -6.04
CA ALA A 9 13.86 4.04 -6.05
C ALA A 9 15.25 3.46 -6.33
N THR A 10 16.32 4.19 -5.98
CA THR A 10 17.72 3.74 -6.18
C THR A 10 18.06 2.54 -5.28
N HIS A 11 17.39 2.47 -4.13
CA HIS A 11 17.56 1.43 -3.12
C HIS A 11 16.49 0.35 -3.32
N PRO A 12 16.87 -0.92 -3.55
CA PRO A 12 15.87 -1.99 -3.71
C PRO A 12 15.06 -2.26 -2.44
N GLU A 13 15.62 -1.98 -1.26
CA GLU A 13 14.99 -2.20 0.04
C GLU A 13 13.87 -1.19 0.37
N GLU A 14 13.89 -0.01 -0.25
CA GLU A 14 12.95 1.07 0.01
C GLU A 14 12.72 1.99 -1.19
N THR A 15 11.47 2.40 -1.39
CA THR A 15 11.11 3.50 -2.30
C THR A 15 10.65 4.70 -1.47
N ARG A 16 11.18 5.88 -1.78
CA ARG A 16 10.86 7.13 -1.06
C ARG A 16 10.17 8.11 -1.97
N VAL A 17 9.11 8.75 -1.48
CA VAL A 17 8.33 9.75 -2.20
C VAL A 17 8.24 11.02 -1.38
N VAL A 18 8.53 12.16 -1.99
CA VAL A 18 8.54 13.47 -1.34
C VAL A 18 7.74 14.47 -2.16
N VAL A 19 6.83 15.20 -1.52
CA VAL A 19 6.18 16.37 -2.11
C VAL A 19 6.86 17.63 -1.60
N VAL A 20 7.34 18.46 -2.53
CA VAL A 20 8.05 19.71 -2.22
C VAL A 20 7.35 20.92 -2.85
N ASP A 21 7.31 22.05 -2.12
CA ASP A 21 7.06 23.38 -2.69
C ASP A 21 8.37 24.17 -2.68
N GLY A 22 8.97 24.35 -3.86
CA GLY A 22 10.33 24.89 -3.98
C GLY A 22 11.35 23.93 -3.38
N ASN A 23 12.00 24.36 -2.29
CA ASN A 23 13.00 23.58 -1.54
C ASN A 23 12.48 23.11 -0.16
N LYS A 24 11.19 23.31 0.12
CA LYS A 24 10.57 22.89 1.38
C LYS A 24 9.84 21.57 1.18
N VAL A 25 10.12 20.60 2.04
CA VAL A 25 9.36 19.35 2.13
C VAL A 25 8.02 19.63 2.81
N GLU A 26 6.94 19.24 2.16
CA GLU A 26 5.59 19.28 2.74
C GLU A 26 5.15 17.90 3.21
N GLU A 27 5.38 16.88 2.39
CA GLU A 27 5.01 15.49 2.68
C GLU A 27 6.16 14.56 2.34
N PHE A 28 6.31 13.52 3.14
CA PHE A 28 7.30 12.46 2.97
C PHE A 28 6.62 11.12 3.27
N ASP A 29 6.79 10.17 2.37
CA ASP A 29 6.36 8.80 2.56
C ASP A 29 7.43 7.84 2.04
N PHE A 30 7.42 6.60 2.55
CA PHE A 30 8.31 5.56 2.06
C PHE A 30 7.66 4.18 2.15
N GLU A 31 7.98 3.34 1.19
CA GLU A 31 7.57 1.94 1.16
C GLU A 31 8.80 1.05 1.35
N SER A 32 8.75 0.13 2.30
CA SER A 32 9.80 -0.85 2.53
C SER A 32 9.41 -2.20 1.94
N GLU A 33 10.35 -2.89 1.32
CA GLU A 33 10.14 -4.23 0.76
C GLU A 33 9.62 -5.22 1.82
N ASN A 34 10.05 -5.07 3.07
CA ASN A 34 9.72 -5.97 4.17
C ASN A 34 8.35 -5.70 4.82
N LYS A 35 7.67 -4.61 4.44
CA LYS A 35 6.41 -4.20 5.07
C LYS A 35 5.42 -3.70 4.01
N ARG A 36 4.89 -4.64 3.24
CA ARG A 36 3.80 -4.36 2.29
C ARG A 36 2.52 -3.99 3.03
N GLN A 37 1.94 -2.87 2.66
CA GLN A 37 0.65 -2.44 3.18
C GLN A 37 -0.46 -3.25 2.50
N LEU A 38 -1.27 -3.94 3.31
CA LEU A 38 -2.37 -4.79 2.82
C LEU A 38 -3.73 -4.11 2.96
N ALA A 39 -3.83 -3.15 3.89
CA ALA A 39 -5.06 -2.41 4.12
C ALA A 39 -5.34 -1.48 2.94
N GLY A 40 -6.55 -1.52 2.41
CA GLY A 40 -6.97 -0.74 1.24
C GLY A 40 -6.82 -1.46 -0.10
N ASN A 41 -6.17 -2.63 -0.13
CA ASN A 41 -6.03 -3.43 -1.34
C ASN A 41 -7.38 -4.04 -1.76
N ILE A 42 -7.55 -4.22 -3.07
CA ILE A 42 -8.74 -4.82 -3.68
C ILE A 42 -8.29 -6.06 -4.44
N TYR A 43 -8.94 -7.20 -4.15
CA TYR A 43 -8.60 -8.49 -4.75
C TYR A 43 -9.82 -9.10 -5.43
N LEU A 44 -9.58 -9.84 -6.53
CA LEU A 44 -10.52 -10.84 -6.99
C LEU A 44 -10.32 -12.10 -6.14
N ALA A 45 -11.33 -12.47 -5.34
CA ALA A 45 -11.25 -13.57 -4.39
C ALA A 45 -12.34 -14.62 -4.63
N LYS A 46 -12.09 -15.84 -4.17
CA LYS A 46 -13.06 -16.95 -4.22
C LYS A 46 -13.64 -17.19 -2.83
N VAL A 47 -14.96 -17.28 -2.72
CA VAL A 47 -15.62 -17.71 -1.49
C VAL A 47 -15.29 -19.18 -1.23
N THR A 48 -14.72 -19.49 -0.08
CA THR A 48 -14.34 -20.86 0.31
C THR A 48 -15.37 -21.53 1.19
N ARG A 49 -16.00 -20.76 2.09
CA ARG A 49 -17.01 -21.28 3.04
C ARG A 49 -17.92 -20.17 3.53
N VAL A 50 -19.21 -20.45 3.65
CA VAL A 50 -20.19 -19.54 4.28
C VAL A 50 -20.53 -20.09 5.66
N GLU A 51 -20.47 -19.25 6.70
CA GLU A 51 -20.73 -19.62 8.09
C GLU A 51 -21.89 -18.78 8.67
N PRO A 52 -23.14 -19.28 8.58
CA PRO A 52 -24.32 -18.53 9.00
C PRO A 52 -24.32 -18.14 10.48
N SER A 53 -23.77 -18.99 11.36
CA SER A 53 -23.68 -18.71 12.80
C SER A 53 -22.80 -17.50 13.13
N LEU A 54 -21.81 -17.20 12.29
CA LEU A 54 -20.97 -16.02 12.40
C LEU A 54 -21.50 -14.83 11.59
N GLN A 55 -22.58 -15.04 10.82
CA GLN A 55 -23.06 -14.10 9.80
C GLN A 55 -21.93 -13.66 8.85
N ALA A 56 -21.07 -14.61 8.46
CA ALA A 56 -19.84 -14.32 7.73
C ALA A 56 -19.56 -15.36 6.63
N ALA A 57 -18.62 -15.03 5.75
CA ALA A 57 -18.06 -15.95 4.78
C ALA A 57 -16.53 -15.81 4.75
N PHE A 58 -15.85 -16.94 4.59
CA PHE A 58 -14.42 -17.00 4.38
C PHE A 58 -14.15 -16.90 2.88
N VAL A 59 -13.14 -16.11 2.53
CA VAL A 59 -12.67 -15.93 1.14
C VAL A 59 -11.19 -16.26 1.07
N ASP A 60 -10.79 -16.87 -0.04
CA ASP A 60 -9.40 -17.01 -0.43
C ASP A 60 -9.09 -15.93 -1.48
N TYR A 61 -8.22 -15.00 -1.11
CA TYR A 61 -7.75 -13.90 -1.96
C TYR A 61 -6.31 -14.12 -2.48
N GLY A 62 -5.72 -15.30 -2.26
CA GLY A 62 -4.37 -15.64 -2.72
C GLY A 62 -3.27 -15.53 -1.66
N GLY A 63 -3.61 -15.19 -0.40
CA GLY A 63 -2.65 -15.04 0.69
C GLY A 63 -1.68 -13.87 0.50
N ASN A 64 -0.73 -13.72 1.44
CA ASN A 64 0.44 -12.86 1.28
C ASN A 64 1.67 -13.70 1.02
#